data_AF-A0A560FKK0-F1
#
_entry.id   AF-A0A560FKK0-F1
#
_cell.length_a   1.000
_cell.length_b   1.000
_cell.length_c   1.000
_cell.angle_alpha   90.00
_cell.angle_beta   90.00
_cell.angle_gamma   90.00
#
_symmetry.space_group_name_H-M   'P 1'
#
loop_
_entity.id
_entity.type
_entity.pdbx_description
1 polymer ?
#
loop_
_entity_poly.entity_id
_entity_poly.type
_entity_poly.pdbx_seq_one_letter_code
_entity_poly.pdbx_strand_id
1 'polypeptide(L)'
;MQFRIPSHRCWRFALASLLVVACLCADFALSPVLLDTFVEHEHVDISAVLRQGAVHIGNLRGHPIFVSVDDLADPDFLATVGPGKNALVVTVFQQAQDEEDGPAPAYLLGALARGVLSRLEPLSPGDRIGFMQLVERLHGRAPGQAYLFPVHVPPEHRRQLPLDAIIAVTLPSTDIKESLEAGAKKALSVADDSSINNVIVPGLAVKWKNSNNIKDIKSNTYFMTLLSSVSVAENPPNIYVSIYKSFPSIKIEEMTAAFNQQWEIISANEISGIALHHRDLRLILLFLIIFLATCIFHLNIEVRNMPFAVLAFFTAAYGFIEFTENITESQSGWPKTTFIILGLGVISVFLPAIIKNTPEKIFVRRNH
;
A
#
# COMPACT_ATOMS: atom_id res chain seq x y z
N MET A 1 -3.76 -2.83 -54.44
CA MET A 1 -3.54 -4.16 -53.81
C MET A 1 -4.55 -4.34 -52.69
N GLN A 2 -5.57 -5.18 -52.88
CA GLN A 2 -6.50 -5.55 -51.81
C GLN A 2 -5.92 -6.76 -51.07
N PHE A 3 -5.47 -6.57 -49.83
CA PHE A 3 -5.11 -7.67 -48.95
C PHE A 3 -6.39 -8.40 -48.54
N ARG A 4 -6.77 -9.46 -49.27
CA ARG A 4 -7.80 -10.40 -48.81
C ARG A 4 -7.21 -11.24 -47.70
N ILE A 5 -7.54 -10.88 -46.45
CA ILE A 5 -7.26 -11.72 -45.29
C ILE A 5 -8.10 -13.00 -45.44
N PRO A 6 -7.49 -14.20 -45.40
CA PRO A 6 -8.23 -15.44 -45.51
C PRO A 6 -9.28 -15.55 -44.40
N SER A 7 -10.51 -15.96 -44.72
CA SER A 7 -11.60 -16.13 -43.75
C SER A 7 -11.23 -17.04 -42.57
N HIS A 8 -10.33 -18.00 -42.80
CA HIS A 8 -9.82 -18.90 -41.76
C HIS A 8 -8.92 -18.21 -40.71
N ARG A 9 -8.36 -17.02 -41.00
CA ARG A 9 -7.56 -16.25 -40.02
C ARG A 9 -8.45 -15.39 -39.13
N CYS A 10 -9.55 -14.87 -39.66
CA CYS A 10 -10.49 -14.03 -38.91
C CYS A 10 -11.17 -14.78 -37.76
N TRP A 11 -11.60 -16.04 -37.95
CA TRP A 11 -12.24 -16.79 -36.86
C TRP A 11 -11.25 -17.17 -35.75
N ARG A 12 -9.99 -17.46 -36.10
CA ARG A 12 -8.93 -17.73 -35.11
C ARG A 12 -8.62 -16.50 -34.26
N PHE A 13 -8.58 -15.33 -34.90
CA PHE A 13 -8.43 -14.06 -34.20
C PHE A 13 -9.62 -13.74 -33.31
N ALA A 14 -10.84 -13.97 -33.78
CA ALA A 14 -12.05 -13.79 -32.99
C ALA A 14 -12.06 -14.72 -31.76
N LEU A 15 -11.66 -15.99 -31.91
CA LEU A 15 -11.61 -16.96 -30.81
C LEU A 15 -10.52 -16.60 -29.78
N ALA A 16 -9.33 -16.19 -30.24
CA ALA A 16 -8.26 -15.71 -29.37
C ALA A 16 -8.67 -14.42 -28.62
N SER A 17 -9.31 -13.48 -29.32
CA SER A 17 -9.81 -12.24 -28.71
C SER A 17 -10.90 -12.52 -27.68
N LEU A 18 -11.81 -13.46 -27.99
CA LEU A 18 -12.89 -13.87 -27.09
C LEU A 18 -12.35 -14.54 -25.82
N LEU A 19 -11.27 -15.33 -25.92
CA LEU A 19 -10.59 -15.87 -24.76
C LEU A 19 -10.03 -14.77 -23.86
N VAL A 20 -9.39 -13.74 -24.44
CA VAL A 20 -8.86 -12.64 -23.62
C VAL A 20 -9.98 -11.77 -23.03
N VAL A 21 -11.04 -11.50 -23.79
CA VAL A 21 -12.24 -10.81 -23.25
C VAL A 21 -12.85 -11.62 -22.12
N ALA A 22 -12.94 -12.94 -22.24
CA ALA A 22 -13.41 -13.81 -21.15
C ALA A 22 -12.49 -13.74 -19.93
N CYS A 23 -11.16 -13.73 -20.11
CA CYS A 23 -10.20 -13.53 -19.02
C CYS A 23 -10.33 -12.15 -18.36
N LEU A 24 -10.57 -11.09 -19.14
CA LEU A 24 -10.80 -9.74 -18.61
C LEU A 24 -12.14 -9.63 -17.86
N CYS A 25 -13.20 -10.26 -18.38
CA CYS A 25 -14.48 -10.34 -17.68
C CYS A 25 -14.37 -11.16 -16.39
N ALA A 26 -13.58 -12.23 -16.40
CA ALA A 26 -13.28 -13.02 -15.21
C ALA A 26 -12.46 -12.22 -14.19
N ASP A 27 -11.40 -11.50 -14.61
CA ASP A 27 -10.64 -10.57 -13.74
C ASP A 27 -11.57 -9.52 -13.12
N PHE A 28 -12.44 -8.91 -13.93
CA PHE A 28 -13.39 -7.90 -13.43
C PHE A 28 -14.42 -8.49 -12.45
N ALA A 29 -14.94 -9.69 -12.71
CA ALA A 29 -15.92 -10.34 -11.85
C ALA A 29 -15.30 -10.92 -10.56
N LEU A 30 -14.05 -11.37 -10.63
CA LEU A 30 -13.29 -11.93 -9.50
C LEU A 30 -12.43 -10.89 -8.78
N SER A 31 -12.47 -9.63 -9.23
CA SER A 31 -11.67 -8.52 -8.72
C SER A 31 -11.68 -8.33 -7.20
N PRO A 32 -12.77 -8.58 -6.44
CA PRO A 32 -12.67 -8.46 -4.98
C PRO A 32 -11.89 -9.60 -4.29
N VAL A 33 -11.52 -10.68 -4.99
CA VAL A 33 -10.90 -11.88 -4.42
C VAL A 33 -9.40 -12.02 -4.75
N LEU A 34 -8.90 -11.39 -5.83
CA LEU A 34 -7.51 -11.54 -6.29
C LEU A 34 -6.53 -10.48 -5.77
N LEU A 35 -6.99 -9.62 -4.85
CA LEU A 35 -6.15 -8.64 -4.13
C LEU A 35 -5.29 -9.26 -3.02
N ASP A 36 -5.10 -10.58 -3.07
CA ASP A 36 -4.50 -11.39 -2.02
C ASP A 36 -3.07 -10.93 -1.71
N THR A 37 -2.95 -10.09 -0.69
CA THR A 37 -2.08 -10.29 0.47
C THR A 37 -0.79 -11.09 0.21
N PHE A 38 0.22 -10.44 -0.38
CA PHE A 38 1.58 -10.95 -0.31
C PHE A 38 2.18 -10.66 1.07
N VAL A 39 2.07 -11.60 1.99
CA VAL A 39 2.74 -11.48 3.29
C VAL A 39 4.10 -12.18 3.20
N GLU A 40 5.15 -11.41 2.96
CA GLU A 40 6.50 -11.87 3.28
C GLU A 40 6.56 -12.11 4.79
N HIS A 41 6.97 -13.30 5.22
CA HIS A 41 7.02 -13.66 6.64
C HIS A 41 8.33 -13.17 7.26
N GLU A 42 8.55 -11.85 7.28
CA GLU A 42 9.61 -11.28 8.08
C GLU A 42 9.06 -10.90 9.46
N HIS A 43 9.50 -11.60 10.50
CA HIS A 43 9.30 -11.11 11.86
C HIS A 43 10.09 -9.81 12.02
N VAL A 44 9.48 -8.81 12.65
CA VAL A 44 10.18 -7.58 13.01
C VAL A 44 11.31 -7.92 13.98
N ASP A 45 12.56 -7.81 13.51
CA ASP A 45 13.73 -7.76 14.39
C ASP A 45 13.92 -6.32 14.87
N ILE A 46 13.75 -6.11 16.18
CA ILE A 46 13.95 -4.81 16.83
C ILE A 46 15.34 -4.24 16.51
N SER A 47 16.35 -5.11 16.42
CA SER A 47 17.73 -4.71 16.10
C SER A 47 17.82 -4.14 14.69
N ALA A 48 17.07 -4.71 13.74
CA ALA A 48 16.98 -4.20 12.38
C ALA A 48 16.24 -2.86 12.35
N VAL A 49 15.09 -2.75 13.04
CA VAL A 49 14.33 -1.49 13.12
C VAL A 49 15.13 -0.36 13.77
N LEU A 50 15.84 -0.62 14.85
CA LEU A 50 16.67 0.38 15.51
C LEU A 50 17.88 0.82 14.65
N ARG A 51 18.37 -0.06 13.77
CA ARG A 51 19.52 0.23 12.90
C ARG A 51 19.12 0.94 11.61
N GLN A 52 18.04 0.49 10.98
CA GLN A 52 17.57 0.97 9.68
C GLN A 52 16.51 2.07 9.80
N GLY A 53 15.92 2.26 10.99
CA GLY A 53 14.87 3.23 11.27
C GLY A 53 13.47 2.77 10.83
N ALA A 54 13.37 2.10 9.67
CA ALA A 54 12.16 1.44 9.21
C ALA A 54 12.50 0.12 8.52
N VAL A 55 11.67 -0.90 8.74
CA VAL A 55 11.82 -2.25 8.14
C VAL A 55 10.50 -2.62 7.47
N HIS A 56 10.57 -3.07 6.22
CA HIS A 56 9.42 -3.63 5.50
C HIS A 56 9.12 -5.02 6.05
N ILE A 57 7.86 -5.27 6.37
CA ILE A 57 7.43 -6.55 6.98
C ILE A 57 6.71 -7.42 5.95
N GLY A 58 6.06 -6.80 4.97
CA GLY A 58 5.31 -7.49 3.93
C GLY A 58 4.15 -6.62 3.45
N ASN A 59 3.26 -7.19 2.64
CA ASN A 59 2.13 -6.47 2.06
C ASN A 59 0.79 -7.01 2.61
N LEU A 60 -0.04 -6.12 3.14
CA LEU A 60 -1.38 -6.44 3.63
C LEU A 60 -2.41 -5.81 2.70
N ARG A 61 -3.17 -6.65 1.98
CA ARG A 61 -4.27 -6.23 1.07
C ARG A 61 -3.82 -5.17 0.06
N GLY A 62 -2.62 -5.36 -0.49
CA GLY A 62 -1.96 -4.45 -1.43
C GLY A 62 -1.14 -3.32 -0.80
N HIS A 63 -1.23 -3.10 0.51
CA HIS A 63 -0.47 -2.06 1.21
C HIS A 63 0.88 -2.59 1.70
N PRO A 64 2.02 -1.98 1.31
CA PRO A 64 3.29 -2.27 1.95
C PRO A 64 3.29 -1.81 3.40
N ILE A 65 3.55 -2.73 4.32
CA ILE A 65 3.55 -2.49 5.76
C ILE A 65 4.98 -2.40 6.25
N PHE A 66 5.30 -1.29 6.90
CA PHE A 66 6.59 -1.04 7.52
C PHE A 66 6.42 -0.88 9.03
N VAL A 67 7.37 -1.38 9.81
CA VAL A 67 7.52 -1.00 11.20
C VAL A 67 8.67 0.00 11.29
N SER A 68 8.39 1.14 11.90
CA SER A 68 9.35 2.24 12.04
C SER A 68 9.54 2.60 13.51
N VAL A 69 10.74 3.06 13.86
CA VAL A 69 11.03 3.64 15.18
C VAL A 69 11.49 5.07 14.98
N ASP A 70 10.62 6.00 15.37
CA ASP A 70 10.86 7.43 15.24
C ASP A 70 10.36 8.16 16.49
N ASP A 71 10.86 9.38 16.69
CA ASP A 71 10.29 10.29 17.68
C ASP A 71 10.09 11.65 17.05
N LEU A 72 8.96 12.27 17.34
CA LEU A 72 8.68 13.64 16.93
C LEU A 72 9.59 14.65 17.63
N ALA A 73 10.35 14.26 18.66
CA ALA A 73 11.43 15.08 19.21
C ALA A 73 12.74 15.00 18.39
N ASP A 74 12.92 13.97 17.55
CA ASP A 74 14.17 13.72 16.81
C ASP A 74 14.27 14.64 15.57
N PRO A 75 15.34 15.42 15.37
CA PRO A 75 15.51 16.25 14.18
C PRO A 75 15.32 15.50 12.87
N ASP A 76 15.68 14.22 12.85
CA ASP A 76 15.58 13.32 11.69
C ASP A 76 14.23 12.57 11.64
N PHE A 77 13.18 13.10 12.29
CA PHE A 77 11.84 12.51 12.28
C PHE A 77 11.35 12.22 10.85
N LEU A 78 11.02 10.95 10.59
CA LEU A 78 10.58 10.42 9.29
C LEU A 78 11.63 10.51 8.17
N ALA A 79 12.91 10.65 8.51
CA ALA A 79 14.00 10.62 7.51
C ALA A 79 14.06 9.30 6.72
N THR A 80 13.50 8.22 7.28
CA THR A 80 13.47 6.86 6.73
C THR A 80 12.22 6.57 5.91
N VAL A 81 11.24 7.48 5.88
CA VAL A 81 10.03 7.34 5.08
C VAL A 81 10.36 7.57 3.60
N GLY A 82 9.80 6.72 2.74
CA GLY A 82 10.04 6.80 1.30
C GLY A 82 9.65 8.15 0.68
N PRO A 83 10.16 8.46 -0.52
CA PRO A 83 9.78 9.68 -1.23
C PRO A 83 8.28 9.67 -1.57
N GLY A 84 7.62 10.82 -1.51
CA GLY A 84 6.21 10.97 -1.88
C GLY A 84 5.46 11.95 -0.99
N LYS A 85 4.13 11.96 -1.11
CA LYS A 85 3.24 12.67 -0.18
C LYS A 85 3.11 11.89 1.12
N ASN A 86 3.53 12.52 2.22
CA ASN A 86 3.56 11.91 3.54
C ASN A 86 2.42 12.43 4.42
N ALA A 87 1.67 11.54 5.06
CA ALA A 87 0.62 11.91 6.01
C ALA A 87 0.87 11.28 7.39
N LEU A 88 0.73 12.07 8.44
CA LEU A 88 0.79 11.59 9.83
C LEU A 88 -0.62 11.44 10.41
N VAL A 89 -0.94 10.26 10.92
CA VAL A 89 -2.19 10.04 11.65
C VAL A 89 -2.05 10.52 13.09
N VAL A 90 -2.96 11.38 13.55
CA VAL A 90 -2.98 11.91 14.90
C VAL A 90 -4.36 11.71 15.54
N THR A 91 -4.40 11.56 16.86
CA THR A 91 -5.66 11.42 17.60
C THR A 91 -6.13 12.72 18.21
N VAL A 92 -7.43 12.97 18.07
CA VAL A 92 -8.16 14.03 18.78
C VAL A 92 -9.20 13.35 19.66
N PHE A 93 -9.02 13.45 20.97
CA PHE A 93 -9.93 12.80 21.92
C PHE A 93 -11.11 13.72 22.24
N GLN A 94 -12.30 13.13 22.19
CA GLN A 94 -13.55 13.74 22.61
C GLN A 94 -13.80 13.36 24.06
N GLN A 95 -13.86 14.35 24.94
CA GLN A 95 -14.18 14.11 26.35
C GLN A 95 -15.65 13.70 26.46
N ALA A 96 -15.90 12.56 27.12
CA ALA A 96 -17.24 12.16 27.50
C ALA A 96 -17.89 13.28 28.33
N GLN A 97 -19.10 13.64 27.94
CA GLN A 97 -19.91 14.60 28.67
C GLN A 97 -20.45 13.89 29.91
N ASP A 98 -19.66 13.87 30.99
CA ASP A 98 -20.21 13.51 32.30
C ASP A 98 -21.15 14.65 32.73
N GLU A 99 -22.37 14.28 33.08
CA GLU A 99 -23.53 15.14 33.26
C GLU A 99 -23.35 16.21 34.37
N GLU A 100 -24.03 17.34 34.13
CA GLU A 100 -24.38 18.45 35.05
C GLU A 100 -23.23 19.38 35.52
N ASP A 101 -23.25 20.63 35.02
CA ASP A 101 -22.52 21.83 35.48
C ASP A 101 -21.04 22.06 35.12
N GLY A 102 -20.44 21.27 34.22
CA GLY A 102 -19.09 21.56 33.68
C GLY A 102 -19.08 22.52 32.48
N PRO A 103 -18.04 23.37 32.30
CA PRO A 103 -17.87 24.15 31.06
C PRO A 103 -17.75 23.22 29.84
N ALA A 104 -18.10 23.74 28.66
CA ALA A 104 -18.19 23.03 27.38
C ALA A 104 -17.07 21.99 27.17
N PRO A 105 -17.34 20.86 26.49
CA PRO A 105 -16.43 19.73 26.53
C PRO A 105 -15.04 20.13 26.02
N ALA A 106 -14.00 19.89 26.80
CA ALA A 106 -12.65 20.21 26.37
C ALA A 106 -12.19 19.13 25.40
N TYR A 107 -11.69 19.51 24.22
CA TYR A 107 -10.96 18.54 23.40
C TYR A 107 -9.63 18.24 24.08
N LEU A 108 -9.26 16.97 24.15
CA LEU A 108 -7.93 16.58 24.61
C LEU A 108 -7.10 16.22 23.39
N LEU A 109 -6.23 17.15 22.98
CA LEU A 109 -5.22 16.84 21.96
C LEU A 109 -4.30 15.73 22.47
N GLY A 110 -4.16 14.67 21.66
CA GLY A 110 -3.16 13.63 21.91
C GLY A 110 -1.76 14.22 22.10
N ALA A 111 -0.89 13.52 22.82
CA ALA A 111 0.50 13.96 23.01
C ALA A 111 1.22 14.20 21.67
N LEU A 112 0.97 13.32 20.70
CA LEU A 112 1.49 13.46 19.35
C LEU A 112 0.96 14.72 18.65
N ALA A 113 -0.35 14.95 18.66
CA ALA A 113 -0.94 16.13 18.04
C ALA A 113 -0.37 17.43 18.64
N ARG A 114 -0.14 17.47 19.95
CA ARG A 114 0.54 18.60 20.62
C ARG A 114 1.99 18.75 20.17
N GLY A 115 2.73 17.65 20.04
CA GLY A 115 4.10 17.68 19.51
C GLY A 115 4.15 18.20 18.06
N VAL A 116 3.15 17.83 17.24
CA VAL A 116 3.07 18.29 15.84
C VAL A 116 2.82 19.79 15.81
N LEU A 117 1.88 20.27 16.63
CA LEU A 117 1.62 21.70 16.79
C LEU A 117 2.87 22.47 17.23
N SER A 118 3.66 21.92 18.16
CA SER A 118 4.90 22.57 18.60
C SER A 118 5.98 22.61 17.51
N ARG A 119 6.02 21.63 16.60
CA ARG A 119 6.90 21.67 15.43
C ARG A 119 6.40 22.60 14.34
N LEU A 120 5.09 22.66 14.13
CA LEU A 120 4.50 23.58 13.16
C LEU A 120 4.67 25.04 13.59
N GLU A 121 4.70 25.34 14.89
CA GLU A 121 4.83 26.71 15.40
C GLU A 121 6.01 27.50 14.80
N PRO A 122 7.26 27.00 14.83
CA PRO A 122 8.38 27.70 14.21
C PRO A 122 8.46 27.53 12.69
N LEU A 123 7.89 26.46 12.10
CA LEU A 123 8.09 26.12 10.69
C LEU A 123 7.00 26.65 9.75
N SER A 124 5.75 26.63 10.22
CA SER A 124 4.57 27.12 9.50
C SER A 124 3.48 27.54 10.52
N PRO A 125 3.59 28.77 11.08
CA PRO A 125 2.62 29.27 12.06
C PRO A 125 1.17 29.28 11.54
N GLY A 126 0.99 29.50 10.23
CA GLY A 126 -0.31 29.47 9.57
C GLY A 126 -0.97 28.09 9.61
N ASP A 127 -0.20 27.04 9.30
CA ASP A 127 -0.70 25.66 9.38
C ASP A 127 -1.02 25.26 10.81
N ARG A 128 -0.23 25.72 11.80
CA ARG A 128 -0.56 25.53 13.22
C ARG A 128 -1.94 26.10 13.57
N ILE A 129 -2.20 27.35 13.17
CA ILE A 129 -3.50 28.00 13.43
C ILE A 129 -4.62 27.26 12.69
N GLY A 130 -4.42 26.93 11.42
CA GLY A 130 -5.39 26.20 10.62
C GLY A 130 -5.71 24.81 11.19
N PHE A 131 -4.70 24.11 11.71
CA PHE A 131 -4.88 22.80 12.33
C PHE A 131 -5.63 22.93 13.66
N MET A 132 -5.35 23.93 14.48
CA MET A 132 -6.12 24.22 15.69
C MET A 132 -7.59 24.53 15.37
N GLN A 133 -7.86 25.33 14.34
CA GLN A 133 -9.23 25.60 13.89
C GLN A 133 -9.93 24.34 13.35
N LEU A 134 -9.20 23.40 12.75
CA LEU A 134 -9.77 22.10 12.41
C LEU A 134 -10.15 21.34 13.69
N VAL A 135 -9.22 21.21 14.65
CA VAL A 135 -9.45 20.51 15.93
C VAL A 135 -10.68 21.06 16.66
N GLU A 136 -10.84 22.38 16.72
CA GLU A 136 -12.01 23.03 17.30
C GLU A 136 -13.32 22.64 16.57
N ARG A 137 -13.29 22.51 15.24
CA ARG A 137 -14.44 22.06 14.44
C ARG A 137 -14.75 20.57 14.61
N LEU A 138 -13.80 19.75 15.05
CA LEU A 138 -14.01 18.32 15.30
C LEU A 138 -14.78 18.04 16.59
N HIS A 139 -14.96 19.06 17.43
CA HIS A 139 -15.61 18.98 18.72
C HIS A 139 -17.05 18.40 18.69
N GLY A 140 -17.81 18.66 17.63
CA GLY A 140 -19.19 18.14 17.47
C GLY A 140 -19.31 16.97 16.48
N ARG A 141 -18.20 16.35 16.09
CA ARG A 141 -18.22 15.24 15.13
C ARG A 141 -18.38 13.89 15.82
N ALA A 142 -18.90 12.89 15.12
CA ALA A 142 -18.97 11.54 15.67
C ALA A 142 -17.54 10.98 15.90
N PRO A 143 -17.34 10.14 16.94
CA PRO A 143 -16.13 9.33 17.05
C PRO A 143 -15.94 8.40 15.85
N GLY A 144 -14.70 7.95 15.62
CA GLY A 144 -14.32 7.05 14.52
C GLY A 144 -14.31 7.70 13.14
N GLN A 145 -14.27 9.04 13.08
CA GLN A 145 -14.14 9.78 11.83
C GLN A 145 -12.69 10.23 11.61
N ALA A 146 -12.30 10.41 10.36
CA ALA A 146 -10.97 10.91 9.99
C ALA A 146 -11.08 12.13 9.07
N TYR A 147 -10.21 13.11 9.30
CA TYR A 147 -10.21 14.40 8.59
C TYR A 147 -8.81 14.74 8.11
N LEU A 148 -8.69 15.08 6.83
CA LEU A 148 -7.43 15.53 6.24
C LEU A 148 -7.20 17.01 6.53
N PHE A 149 -6.00 17.33 6.97
CA PHE A 149 -5.46 18.68 7.03
C PHE A 149 -4.20 18.75 6.16
N PRO A 150 -4.19 19.50 5.05
CA PRO A 150 -3.00 19.70 4.25
C PRO A 150 -2.00 20.58 5.00
N VAL A 151 -0.72 20.21 4.98
CA VAL A 151 0.38 20.94 5.61
C VAL A 151 1.27 21.51 4.53
N HIS A 152 1.61 22.79 4.64
CA HIS A 152 2.42 23.53 3.66
C HIS A 152 3.72 24.00 4.30
N VAL A 153 4.56 23.04 4.72
CA VAL A 153 5.90 23.37 5.22
C VAL A 153 6.73 23.95 4.06
N PRO A 154 7.35 25.14 4.22
CA PRO A 154 8.22 25.71 3.20
C PRO A 154 9.33 24.72 2.78
N PRO A 155 9.73 24.68 1.49
CA PRO A 155 10.70 23.70 0.99
C PRO A 155 12.03 23.67 1.76
N GLU A 156 12.47 24.83 2.25
CA GLU A 156 13.67 25.02 3.07
C GLU A 156 13.60 24.33 4.45
N HIS A 157 12.39 24.19 5.01
CA HIS A 157 12.13 23.59 6.30
C HIS A 157 11.62 22.15 6.21
N ARG A 158 11.36 21.65 4.99
CA ARG A 158 10.78 20.32 4.76
C ARG A 158 11.62 19.18 5.35
N ARG A 159 12.94 19.34 5.47
CA ARG A 159 13.80 18.34 6.14
C ARG A 159 13.50 18.18 7.63
N GLN A 160 13.01 19.23 8.29
CA GLN A 160 12.71 19.22 9.73
C GLN A 160 11.31 18.66 10.03
N LEU A 161 10.41 18.70 9.04
CA LEU A 161 9.08 18.13 9.11
C LEU A 161 8.63 17.70 7.70
N PRO A 162 8.98 16.47 7.27
CA PRO A 162 8.67 15.98 5.93
C PRO A 162 7.21 15.47 5.84
N LEU A 163 6.26 16.32 6.22
CA LEU A 163 4.82 16.05 6.17
C LEU A 163 4.13 16.94 5.14
N ASP A 164 3.26 16.33 4.33
CA ASP A 164 2.38 17.02 3.39
C ASP A 164 0.94 17.08 3.93
N ALA A 165 0.58 16.20 4.87
CA ALA A 165 -0.74 16.18 5.48
C ALA A 165 -0.73 15.63 6.92
N ILE A 166 -1.76 16.00 7.67
CA ILE A 166 -2.11 15.41 8.95
C ILE A 166 -3.51 14.81 8.81
N ILE A 167 -3.68 13.55 9.20
CA ILE A 167 -4.99 12.89 9.24
C ILE A 167 -5.43 12.83 10.70
N ALA A 168 -6.36 13.68 11.08
CA ALA A 168 -6.90 13.74 12.44
C ALA A 168 -8.05 12.74 12.60
N VAL A 169 -7.87 11.77 13.50
CA VAL A 169 -8.88 10.77 13.85
C VAL A 169 -9.56 11.14 15.16
N THR A 170 -10.89 11.23 15.14
CA THR A 170 -11.70 11.47 16.34
C THR A 170 -11.90 10.18 17.11
N LEU A 171 -11.53 10.17 18.40
CA LEU A 171 -11.72 9.01 19.28
C LEU A 171 -12.42 9.45 20.57
N PRO A 172 -13.25 8.59 21.19
CA PRO A 172 -13.83 8.90 22.48
C PRO A 172 -12.74 8.85 23.57
N SER A 173 -12.96 9.51 24.71
CA SER A 173 -12.06 9.43 25.86
C SER A 173 -12.12 8.06 26.58
N THR A 174 -13.22 7.34 26.39
CA THR A 174 -13.51 6.03 26.98
C THR A 174 -14.01 5.07 25.91
N ASP A 175 -13.77 3.77 26.09
CA ASP A 175 -14.20 2.70 25.18
C ASP A 175 -13.82 2.91 23.69
N ILE A 176 -12.51 2.89 23.44
CA ILE A 176 -11.93 3.37 22.17
C ILE A 176 -11.96 2.31 21.07
N LYS A 177 -12.21 1.02 21.38
CA LYS A 177 -11.96 -0.10 20.45
C LYS A 177 -12.72 0.02 19.11
N GLU A 178 -14.04 0.16 19.15
CA GLU A 178 -14.86 0.23 17.93
C GLU A 178 -14.57 1.53 17.15
N SER A 179 -14.40 2.64 17.86
CA SER A 179 -14.06 3.93 17.25
C SER A 179 -12.66 3.95 16.64
N LEU A 180 -11.72 3.19 17.21
CA LEU A 180 -10.37 3.04 16.66
C LEU A 180 -10.39 2.28 15.34
N GLU A 181 -11.15 1.19 15.26
CA GLU A 181 -11.31 0.42 14.02
C GLU A 181 -11.91 1.28 12.92
N ALA A 182 -13.05 1.94 13.22
CA ALA A 182 -13.72 2.84 12.29
C ALA A 182 -12.81 4.01 11.88
N GLY A 183 -12.11 4.61 12.84
CA GLY A 183 -11.21 5.73 12.62
C GLY A 183 -9.98 5.36 11.79
N ALA A 184 -9.36 4.21 12.04
CA ALA A 184 -8.22 3.71 11.27
C ALA A 184 -8.64 3.39 9.83
N LYS A 185 -9.75 2.68 9.65
CA LYS A 185 -10.33 2.42 8.31
C LYS A 185 -10.61 3.72 7.56
N LYS A 186 -11.22 4.70 8.24
CA LYS A 186 -11.54 5.99 7.61
C LYS A 186 -10.28 6.80 7.30
N ALA A 187 -9.25 6.74 8.13
CA ALA A 187 -7.97 7.39 7.89
C ALA A 187 -7.28 6.85 6.63
N LEU A 188 -7.26 5.53 6.46
CA LEU A 188 -6.70 4.90 5.25
C LEU A 188 -7.51 5.23 3.99
N SER A 189 -8.84 5.25 4.09
CA SER A 189 -9.71 5.70 2.99
C SER A 189 -9.44 7.16 2.61
N VAL A 190 -9.31 8.06 3.59
CA VAL A 190 -8.98 9.48 3.33
C VAL A 190 -7.60 9.62 2.68
N ALA A 191 -6.64 8.77 3.06
CA ALA A 191 -5.31 8.77 2.45
C ALA A 191 -5.33 8.33 0.98
N ASP A 192 -6.09 7.27 0.65
CA ASP A 192 -6.29 6.78 -0.73
C ASP A 192 -6.96 7.86 -1.60
N ASP A 193 -8.09 8.42 -1.12
CA ASP A 193 -8.84 9.48 -1.81
C ASP A 193 -7.98 10.73 -2.10
N SER A 194 -6.97 10.98 -1.27
CA SER A 194 -6.07 12.13 -1.35
C SER A 194 -4.74 11.85 -2.06
N SER A 195 -4.58 10.63 -2.59
CA SER A 195 -3.35 10.15 -3.24
C SER A 195 -2.10 10.33 -2.36
N ILE A 196 -2.23 10.02 -1.07
CA ILE A 196 -1.10 9.97 -0.14
C ILE A 196 -0.28 8.71 -0.44
N ASN A 197 1.05 8.84 -0.46
CA ASN A 197 1.95 7.72 -0.75
C ASN A 197 2.35 6.98 0.53
N ASN A 198 2.60 7.72 1.61
CA ASN A 198 3.08 7.18 2.88
C ASN A 198 2.18 7.64 4.02
N VAL A 199 1.56 6.70 4.73
CA VAL A 199 0.73 6.95 5.89
C VAL A 199 1.45 6.46 7.14
N ILE A 200 1.81 7.38 8.01
CA ILE A 200 2.45 7.07 9.28
C ILE A 200 1.37 6.93 10.34
N VAL A 201 1.22 5.72 10.88
CA VAL A 201 0.28 5.37 11.94
C VAL A 201 1.06 5.07 13.23
N PRO A 202 1.34 6.10 14.05
CA PRO A 202 1.96 5.89 15.35
C PRO A 202 0.99 5.17 16.27
N GLY A 203 1.51 4.46 17.29
CA GLY A 203 0.70 3.76 18.30
C GLY A 203 -0.41 4.62 18.93
N LEU A 204 -1.58 4.68 18.28
CA LEU A 204 -2.67 5.57 18.65
C LEU A 204 -3.19 5.13 20.02
N ALA A 205 -3.34 6.10 20.94
CA ALA A 205 -3.85 5.88 22.29
C ALA A 205 -3.00 4.98 23.24
N VAL A 206 -1.75 4.64 22.89
CA VAL A 206 -0.83 3.95 23.83
C VAL A 206 -0.13 4.97 24.73
N LYS A 207 -0.59 5.16 25.97
CA LYS A 207 0.08 6.03 26.97
C LYS A 207 0.96 5.20 27.90
N TRP A 208 2.27 5.18 27.69
CA TRP A 208 3.19 4.42 28.58
C TRP A 208 3.41 5.06 29.96
N LYS A 209 3.26 6.39 30.08
CA LYS A 209 3.69 7.15 31.28
C LYS A 209 2.58 7.44 32.29
N ASN A 210 1.31 7.17 31.98
CA ASN A 210 0.14 7.50 32.83
C ASN A 210 -1.00 6.47 32.66
N SER A 211 -0.76 5.20 33.01
CA SER A 211 -1.72 4.10 32.82
C SER A 211 -2.95 4.12 33.74
N ASN A 212 -3.13 5.17 34.56
CA ASN A 212 -4.12 5.16 35.63
C ASN A 212 -5.44 5.87 35.29
N ASN A 213 -5.50 6.70 34.23
CA ASN A 213 -6.68 7.57 33.98
C ASN A 213 -7.38 7.37 32.63
N ILE A 214 -6.85 6.54 31.74
CA ILE A 214 -7.54 6.12 30.52
C ILE A 214 -7.38 4.60 30.49
N LYS A 215 -8.44 3.85 30.17
CA LYS A 215 -8.32 2.40 29.96
C LYS A 215 -7.39 2.18 28.77
N ASP A 216 -6.10 2.00 29.03
CA ASP A 216 -5.09 1.79 28.00
C ASP A 216 -5.48 0.59 27.14
N ILE A 217 -5.49 0.78 25.83
CA ILE A 217 -5.64 -0.35 24.90
C ILE A 217 -4.35 -1.17 24.99
N LYS A 218 -4.48 -2.46 25.27
CA LYS A 218 -3.35 -3.40 25.21
C LYS A 218 -2.74 -3.39 23.82
N SER A 219 -1.41 -3.43 23.73
CA SER A 219 -0.64 -3.42 22.48
C SER A 219 -1.19 -4.41 21.44
N ASN A 220 -1.51 -5.64 21.86
CA ASN A 220 -2.14 -6.66 21.00
C ASN A 220 -3.48 -6.22 20.41
N THR A 221 -4.37 -5.66 21.24
CA THR A 221 -5.68 -5.20 20.79
C THR A 221 -5.55 -4.04 19.81
N TYR A 222 -4.60 -3.13 20.06
CA TYR A 222 -4.29 -2.03 19.15
C TYR A 222 -3.85 -2.56 17.77
N PHE A 223 -2.82 -3.39 17.71
CA PHE A 223 -2.30 -3.89 16.43
C PHE A 223 -3.31 -4.78 15.69
N MET A 224 -4.05 -5.63 16.41
CA MET A 224 -5.12 -6.44 15.79
C MET A 224 -6.17 -5.54 15.15
N THR A 225 -6.60 -4.50 15.86
CA THR A 225 -7.61 -3.55 15.36
C THR A 225 -7.09 -2.78 14.14
N LEU A 226 -5.85 -2.27 14.22
CA LEU A 226 -5.22 -1.54 13.13
C LEU A 226 -5.07 -2.40 11.87
N LEU A 227 -4.45 -3.57 11.99
CA LEU A 227 -4.19 -4.45 10.85
C LEU A 227 -5.51 -4.98 10.25
N SER A 228 -6.50 -5.32 11.09
CA SER A 228 -7.83 -5.75 10.59
C SER A 228 -8.57 -4.64 9.85
N SER A 229 -8.32 -3.37 10.21
CA SER A 229 -8.96 -2.20 9.60
C SER A 229 -8.41 -1.85 8.21
N VAL A 230 -7.25 -2.40 7.82
CA VAL A 230 -6.66 -2.19 6.49
C VAL A 230 -7.61 -2.80 5.46
N SER A 231 -8.29 -1.98 4.66
CA SER A 231 -9.13 -2.43 3.56
C SER A 231 -8.36 -2.31 2.25
N VAL A 232 -8.74 -3.11 1.26
CA VAL A 232 -8.18 -2.97 -0.09
C VAL A 232 -8.44 -1.55 -0.63
N ALA A 233 -7.37 -0.90 -1.09
CA ALA A 233 -7.38 0.44 -1.71
C ALA A 233 -7.10 0.36 -3.22
N GLU A 234 -7.56 1.37 -3.97
CA GLU A 234 -7.25 1.46 -5.40
C GLU A 234 -5.80 1.88 -5.63
N ASN A 235 -5.28 2.79 -4.79
CA ASN A 235 -3.89 3.23 -4.78
C ASN A 235 -3.30 3.00 -3.38
N PRO A 236 -2.90 1.76 -3.04
CA PRO A 236 -2.53 1.43 -1.67
C PRO A 236 -1.30 2.24 -1.20
N PRO A 237 -1.42 3.10 -0.17
CA PRO A 237 -0.27 3.73 0.45
C PRO A 237 0.61 2.73 1.19
N ASN A 238 1.89 3.09 1.33
CA ASN A 238 2.79 2.50 2.31
C ASN A 238 2.30 2.85 3.72
N ILE A 239 2.12 1.87 4.58
CA ILE A 239 1.68 2.08 5.97
C ILE A 239 2.87 1.88 6.89
N TYR A 240 3.30 2.96 7.55
CA TYR A 240 4.37 2.95 8.54
C TYR A 240 3.77 2.88 9.94
N VAL A 241 3.81 1.71 10.56
CA VAL A 241 3.43 1.53 11.96
C VAL A 241 4.58 2.03 12.83
N SER A 242 4.39 3.20 13.43
CA SER A 242 5.47 3.90 14.14
C SER A 242 5.43 3.60 15.65
N ILE A 243 6.56 3.09 16.15
CA ILE A 243 6.85 2.84 17.56
C ILE A 243 7.76 3.99 18.05
N TYR A 244 7.42 4.60 19.18
CA TYR A 244 8.19 5.74 19.67
C TYR A 244 9.57 5.32 20.19
N LYS A 245 10.63 5.94 19.67
CA LYS A 245 12.01 5.72 20.12
C LYS A 245 12.25 6.06 21.60
N SER A 246 11.50 7.00 22.16
CA SER A 246 11.57 7.38 23.58
C SER A 246 10.89 6.40 24.54
N PHE A 247 10.23 5.35 24.05
CA PHE A 247 9.70 4.31 24.93
C PHE A 247 10.86 3.55 25.58
N PRO A 248 10.70 3.08 26.84
CA PRO A 248 11.67 2.18 27.44
C PRO A 248 11.87 0.92 26.58
N SER A 249 13.07 0.35 26.55
CA SER A 249 13.40 -0.82 25.72
C SER A 249 12.42 -1.98 25.93
N ILE A 250 12.04 -2.26 27.18
CA ILE A 250 11.04 -3.29 27.53
C ILE A 250 9.70 -3.02 26.84
N LYS A 251 9.28 -1.76 26.71
CA LYS A 251 8.03 -1.39 26.05
C LYS A 251 8.13 -1.50 24.53
N ILE A 252 9.30 -1.16 23.96
CA ILE A 252 9.56 -1.37 22.52
C ILE A 252 9.51 -2.87 22.20
N GLU A 253 10.12 -3.70 23.03
CA GLU A 253 10.07 -5.17 22.93
C GLU A 253 8.64 -5.69 23.03
N GLU A 254 7.87 -5.24 24.02
CA GLU A 254 6.46 -5.62 24.18
C GLU A 254 5.63 -5.22 22.95
N MET A 255 5.79 -3.99 22.43
CA MET A 255 5.08 -3.51 21.25
C MET A 255 5.46 -4.29 20.00
N THR A 256 6.74 -4.63 19.85
CA THR A 256 7.22 -5.39 18.68
C THR A 256 6.75 -6.84 18.73
N ALA A 257 6.82 -7.48 19.90
CA ALA A 257 6.28 -8.82 20.11
C ALA A 257 4.75 -8.86 19.86
N ALA A 258 4.03 -7.85 20.35
CA ALA A 258 2.60 -7.69 20.11
C ALA A 258 2.29 -7.56 18.61
N PHE A 259 3.04 -6.72 17.90
CA PHE A 259 2.90 -6.56 16.46
C PHE A 259 3.16 -7.88 15.72
N ASN A 260 4.30 -8.53 15.97
CA ASN A 260 4.67 -9.80 15.32
C ASN A 260 3.61 -10.88 15.52
N GLN A 261 3.07 -10.99 16.75
CA GLN A 261 2.01 -11.94 17.06
C GLN A 261 0.73 -11.65 16.24
N GLN A 262 0.30 -10.40 16.15
CA GLN A 262 -0.91 -10.06 15.39
C GLN A 262 -0.69 -10.15 13.88
N TRP A 263 0.51 -9.83 13.41
CA TRP A 263 0.91 -10.01 12.01
C TRP A 263 0.83 -11.47 11.60
N GLU A 264 1.36 -12.39 12.41
CA GLU A 264 1.29 -13.84 12.18
C GLU A 264 -0.16 -14.34 12.13
N ILE A 265 -1.02 -13.89 13.04
CA ILE A 265 -2.44 -14.26 13.05
C ILE A 265 -3.16 -13.78 11.78
N ILE A 266 -2.95 -12.52 11.38
CA ILE A 266 -3.65 -11.96 10.22
C ILE A 266 -3.11 -12.56 8.93
N SER A 267 -1.79 -12.69 8.81
CA SER A 267 -1.17 -13.29 7.63
C SER A 267 -1.51 -14.76 7.44
N ALA A 268 -1.64 -15.54 8.51
CA ALA A 268 -2.05 -16.94 8.42
C ALA A 268 -3.52 -17.13 8.00
N ASN A 269 -4.37 -16.13 8.26
CA ASN A 269 -5.79 -16.16 7.88
C ASN A 269 -6.05 -15.59 6.47
N GLU A 270 -5.10 -14.84 5.93
CA GLU A 270 -5.14 -14.34 4.57
C GLU A 270 -4.63 -15.44 3.63
N ILE A 271 -5.34 -15.70 2.52
CA ILE A 271 -4.94 -16.74 1.58
C ILE A 271 -3.60 -16.28 0.98
N SER A 272 -2.52 -16.96 1.32
CA SER A 272 -1.19 -16.68 0.78
C SER A 272 -1.14 -17.06 -0.70
N GLY A 273 -1.72 -16.18 -1.53
CA GLY A 273 -1.66 -16.19 -2.98
C GLY A 273 -0.56 -15.26 -3.46
N ILE A 274 0.00 -15.57 -4.63
CA ILE A 274 0.90 -14.67 -5.35
C ILE A 274 0.05 -13.46 -5.75
N ALA A 275 0.25 -12.33 -5.08
CA ALA A 275 -0.46 -11.07 -5.34
C ALA A 275 -0.06 -10.52 -6.72
N LEU A 276 -0.70 -10.96 -7.80
CA LEU A 276 -0.64 -10.19 -9.03
C LEU A 276 -1.46 -8.93 -8.83
N HIS A 277 -0.80 -7.78 -8.70
CA HIS A 277 -1.49 -6.49 -8.73
C HIS A 277 -2.40 -6.45 -9.96
N HIS A 278 -3.70 -6.18 -9.78
CA HIS A 278 -4.68 -6.16 -10.89
C HIS A 278 -4.20 -5.32 -12.07
N ARG A 279 -3.47 -4.25 -11.80
CA ARG A 279 -2.83 -3.43 -12.81
C ARG A 279 -1.88 -4.23 -13.71
N ASP A 280 -1.00 -5.03 -13.10
CA ASP A 280 0.00 -5.83 -13.79
C ASP A 280 -0.67 -6.99 -14.51
N LEU A 281 -1.65 -7.66 -13.90
CA LEU A 281 -2.43 -8.69 -14.57
C LEU A 281 -3.20 -8.15 -15.78
N ARG A 282 -3.83 -6.97 -15.67
CA ARG A 282 -4.50 -6.28 -16.78
C ARG A 282 -3.52 -5.90 -17.88
N LEU A 283 -2.31 -5.43 -17.52
CA LEU A 283 -1.25 -5.15 -18.50
C LEU A 283 -0.80 -6.43 -19.21
N ILE A 284 -0.53 -7.51 -18.47
CA ILE A 284 -0.16 -8.82 -19.05
C ILE A 284 -1.26 -9.30 -20.00
N LEU A 285 -2.53 -9.24 -19.60
CA LEU A 285 -3.67 -9.62 -20.45
C LEU A 285 -3.78 -8.75 -21.71
N LEU A 286 -3.62 -7.43 -21.58
CA LEU A 286 -3.62 -6.52 -22.73
C LEU A 286 -2.50 -6.87 -23.72
N PHE A 287 -1.29 -7.09 -23.21
CA PHE A 287 -0.12 -7.43 -24.02
C PHE A 287 -0.18 -8.86 -24.57
N LEU A 288 -0.93 -9.76 -23.91
CA LEU A 288 -1.25 -11.08 -24.45
C LEU A 288 -2.12 -10.98 -25.71
N ILE A 289 -3.05 -10.02 -25.79
CA ILE A 289 -3.82 -9.77 -27.03
C ILE A 289 -2.88 -9.40 -28.16
N ILE A 290 -1.94 -8.49 -27.90
CA ILE A 290 -0.97 -8.02 -28.90
C ILE A 290 -0.07 -9.18 -29.33
N PHE A 291 0.37 -10.02 -28.39
CA PHE A 291 1.16 -11.21 -28.65
C PHE A 291 0.40 -12.22 -29.52
N LEU A 292 -0.85 -12.53 -29.18
CA LEU A 292 -1.69 -13.46 -29.94
C LEU A 292 -2.00 -12.92 -31.34
N ALA A 293 -2.28 -11.62 -31.47
CA ALA A 293 -2.44 -10.96 -32.76
C ALA A 293 -1.19 -11.11 -33.62
N THR A 294 -0.02 -10.80 -33.05
CA THR A 294 1.27 -10.91 -33.75
C THR A 294 1.54 -12.33 -34.19
N CYS A 295 1.29 -13.30 -33.31
CA CYS A 295 1.35 -14.73 -33.61
C CYS A 295 0.44 -15.09 -34.80
N ILE A 296 -0.83 -14.71 -34.80
CA ILE A 296 -1.78 -15.08 -35.88
C ILE A 296 -1.37 -14.50 -37.24
N PHE A 297 -0.81 -13.28 -37.27
CA PHE A 297 -0.41 -12.64 -38.53
C PHE A 297 0.96 -13.13 -39.04
N HIS A 298 1.91 -13.43 -38.15
CA HIS A 298 3.31 -13.72 -38.52
C HIS A 298 3.70 -15.19 -38.43
N LEU A 299 2.95 -15.98 -37.67
CA LEU A 299 3.17 -17.41 -37.43
C LEU A 299 1.92 -18.19 -37.85
N ASN A 300 2.10 -19.29 -38.58
CA ASN A 300 1.03 -20.27 -38.78
C ASN A 300 0.93 -21.16 -37.53
N ILE A 301 0.56 -20.58 -36.38
CA ILE A 301 0.35 -21.35 -35.16
C ILE A 301 -0.92 -22.19 -35.32
N GLU A 302 -0.79 -23.49 -35.14
CA GLU A 302 -1.92 -24.40 -35.02
C GLU A 302 -2.61 -24.21 -33.68
N VAL A 303 -3.94 -24.36 -33.63
CA VAL A 303 -4.72 -24.14 -32.39
C VAL A 303 -4.19 -24.97 -31.22
N ARG A 304 -3.68 -26.18 -31.48
CA ARG A 304 -3.05 -27.05 -30.46
C ARG A 304 -1.83 -26.44 -29.77
N ASN A 305 -1.15 -25.49 -30.43
CA ASN A 305 0.07 -24.85 -29.93
C ASN A 305 -0.22 -23.49 -29.27
N MET A 306 -1.45 -22.97 -29.34
CA MET A 306 -1.82 -21.71 -28.68
C MET A 306 -1.64 -21.75 -27.16
N PRO A 307 -2.03 -22.81 -26.42
CA PRO A 307 -1.85 -22.85 -24.97
C PRO A 307 -0.37 -22.72 -24.56
N PHE A 308 0.54 -23.36 -25.30
CA PHE A 308 1.98 -23.25 -25.05
C PHE A 308 2.51 -21.84 -25.34
N ALA A 309 2.01 -21.18 -26.39
CA ALA A 309 2.38 -19.80 -26.70
C ALA A 309 1.89 -18.82 -25.62
N VAL A 310 0.65 -19.00 -25.14
CA VAL A 310 0.09 -18.22 -24.02
C VAL A 310 0.91 -18.45 -22.76
N LEU A 311 1.20 -19.70 -22.40
CA LEU A 311 1.99 -20.04 -21.23
C LEU A 311 3.40 -19.41 -21.31
N ALA A 312 4.08 -19.55 -22.45
CA ALA A 312 5.39 -18.95 -22.66
C ALA A 312 5.37 -17.43 -22.51
N PHE A 313 4.33 -16.76 -23.02
CA PHE A 313 4.15 -15.32 -22.83
C PHE A 313 3.94 -14.97 -21.36
N PHE A 314 3.06 -15.67 -20.65
CA PHE A 314 2.83 -15.44 -19.22
C PHE A 314 4.12 -15.60 -18.40
N THR A 315 4.88 -16.67 -18.64
CA THR A 315 6.16 -16.89 -17.94
C THR A 315 7.17 -15.77 -18.24
N ALA A 316 7.28 -15.34 -19.49
CA ALA A 316 8.19 -14.26 -19.87
C ALA A 316 7.75 -12.90 -19.29
N ALA A 317 6.46 -12.60 -19.34
CA ALA A 317 5.89 -11.37 -18.81
C ALA A 317 6.05 -11.29 -17.29
N TYR A 318 5.76 -12.38 -16.58
CA TYR A 318 5.91 -12.47 -15.14
C TYR A 318 7.37 -12.30 -14.70
N GLY A 319 8.29 -13.07 -15.29
CA GLY A 319 9.72 -12.96 -14.97
C GLY A 319 10.29 -11.57 -15.31
N PHE A 320 9.75 -10.89 -16.32
CA PHE A 320 10.12 -9.52 -16.62
C PHE A 320 9.61 -8.53 -15.57
N ILE A 321 8.37 -8.66 -15.11
CA ILE A 321 7.82 -7.79 -14.07
C ILE A 321 8.64 -7.95 -12.78
N GLU A 322 8.85 -9.17 -12.30
CA GLU A 322 9.65 -9.47 -11.10
C GLU A 322 11.07 -8.90 -11.21
N PHE A 323 11.74 -9.08 -12.35
CA PHE A 323 13.04 -8.47 -12.63
C PHE A 323 13.01 -6.93 -12.57
N THR A 324 11.93 -6.34 -13.08
CA THR A 324 11.75 -4.89 -13.06
C THR A 324 11.56 -4.40 -11.63
N GLU A 325 10.79 -5.10 -10.80
CA GLU A 325 10.58 -4.77 -9.40
C GLU A 325 11.89 -4.75 -8.61
N ASN A 326 12.72 -5.78 -8.79
CA ASN A 326 14.05 -5.86 -8.16
C ASN A 326 14.99 -4.73 -8.57
N ILE A 327 14.90 -4.23 -9.81
CA ILE A 327 15.76 -3.13 -10.29
C ILE A 327 15.20 -1.75 -9.93
N THR A 328 13.88 -1.63 -9.87
CA THR A 328 13.18 -0.36 -9.65
C THR A 328 12.67 -0.18 -8.23
N GLU A 329 13.19 -0.95 -7.28
CA GLU A 329 12.83 -0.90 -5.85
C GLU A 329 12.88 0.54 -5.27
N SER A 330 13.77 1.39 -5.81
CA SER A 330 13.91 2.80 -5.41
C SER A 330 13.07 3.81 -6.23
N GLN A 331 12.41 3.40 -7.31
CA GLN A 331 11.67 4.28 -8.21
C GLN A 331 10.17 3.95 -8.21
N SER A 332 9.37 4.75 -7.50
CA SER A 332 7.92 4.66 -7.53
C SER A 332 7.31 5.54 -8.64
N GLY A 333 6.19 5.09 -9.23
CA GLY A 333 5.33 5.90 -10.10
C GLY A 333 5.46 5.69 -11.62
N TRP A 334 5.39 6.79 -12.37
CA TRP A 334 5.33 6.81 -13.84
C TRP A 334 6.54 6.20 -14.58
N PRO A 335 7.79 6.38 -14.10
CA PRO A 335 8.97 5.78 -14.76
C PRO A 335 8.92 4.25 -14.76
N LYS A 336 8.68 3.64 -13.58
CA LYS A 336 8.51 2.17 -13.43
C LYS A 336 7.42 1.65 -14.36
N THR A 337 6.27 2.31 -14.37
CA THR A 337 5.14 1.97 -15.25
C THR A 337 5.52 1.96 -16.72
N THR A 338 6.18 3.04 -17.18
CA THR A 338 6.53 3.21 -18.59
C THR A 338 7.50 2.13 -19.03
N PHE A 339 8.45 1.78 -18.17
CA PHE A 339 9.40 0.70 -18.41
C PHE A 339 8.70 -0.66 -18.52
N ILE A 340 7.75 -0.96 -17.63
CA ILE A 340 6.95 -2.19 -17.69
C ILE A 340 6.17 -2.27 -19.02
N ILE A 341 5.49 -1.19 -19.41
CA ILE A 341 4.72 -1.11 -20.67
C ILE A 341 5.63 -1.34 -21.88
N LEU A 342 6.80 -0.69 -21.92
CA LEU A 342 7.75 -0.85 -23.02
C LEU A 342 8.29 -2.28 -23.11
N GLY A 343 8.68 -2.86 -21.97
CA GLY A 343 9.22 -4.22 -21.94
C GLY A 343 8.19 -5.28 -22.30
N LEU A 344 6.96 -5.19 -21.78
CA LEU A 344 5.86 -6.06 -22.19
C LEU A 344 5.54 -5.90 -23.69
N GLY A 345 5.57 -4.68 -24.22
CA GLY A 345 5.42 -4.44 -25.65
C GLY A 345 6.49 -5.12 -26.50
N VAL A 346 7.75 -5.05 -26.08
CA VAL A 346 8.86 -5.76 -26.74
C VAL A 346 8.64 -7.27 -26.67
N ILE A 347 8.29 -7.83 -25.51
CA ILE A 347 8.02 -9.27 -25.36
C ILE A 347 6.87 -9.69 -26.28
N SER A 348 5.75 -8.97 -26.31
CA SER A 348 4.60 -9.30 -27.16
C SER A 348 4.92 -9.36 -28.65
N VAL A 349 5.80 -8.48 -29.14
CA VAL A 349 6.13 -8.40 -30.56
C VAL A 349 7.28 -9.32 -30.95
N PHE A 350 8.31 -9.46 -30.10
CA PHE A 350 9.53 -10.21 -30.42
C PHE A 350 9.49 -11.67 -30.01
N LEU A 351 8.77 -12.04 -28.94
CA LEU A 351 8.64 -13.44 -28.53
C LEU A 351 8.09 -14.35 -29.65
N PRO A 352 7.10 -13.94 -30.45
CA PRO A 352 6.68 -14.69 -31.64
C PRO A 352 7.82 -14.92 -32.64
N ALA A 353 8.67 -13.91 -32.87
CA ALA A 353 9.80 -14.04 -33.79
C ALA A 353 10.86 -15.02 -33.25
N ILE A 354 11.07 -15.05 -31.94
CA ILE A 354 11.94 -16.04 -31.28
C ILE A 354 11.34 -17.45 -31.44
N ILE A 355 10.06 -17.62 -31.13
CA ILE A 355 9.32 -18.89 -31.28
C ILE A 355 9.37 -19.41 -32.73
N LYS A 356 9.33 -18.51 -33.72
CA LYS A 356 9.49 -18.86 -35.15
C LYS A 356 10.84 -19.50 -35.47
N ASN A 357 11.87 -19.05 -34.78
CA ASN A 357 13.26 -19.35 -35.08
C ASN A 357 13.83 -20.48 -34.18
N THR A 358 13.05 -21.00 -33.24
CA THR A 358 13.38 -22.18 -32.42
C THR A 358 13.38 -23.48 -33.25
N PRO A 359 14.04 -24.55 -32.78
CA PRO A 359 15.17 -25.17 -33.45
C PRO A 359 14.80 -26.46 -34.19
N GLU A 360 13.61 -26.56 -34.79
CA GLU A 360 13.40 -27.63 -35.77
C GLU A 360 14.40 -27.52 -36.93
N LYS A 361 15.02 -26.36 -37.14
CA LYS A 361 16.17 -26.20 -38.06
C LYS A 361 17.55 -26.43 -37.44
N ILE A 362 17.68 -26.51 -36.10
CA ILE A 362 18.97 -26.65 -35.41
C ILE A 362 19.19 -28.11 -34.96
N PHE A 363 18.11 -28.87 -34.68
CA PHE A 363 18.19 -30.29 -34.28
C PHE A 363 17.78 -31.29 -35.36
N VAL A 364 17.49 -30.85 -36.59
CA VAL A 364 17.49 -31.78 -37.74
C VAL A 364 18.94 -32.21 -37.97
N ARG A 365 19.27 -33.33 -37.31
CA ARG A 365 20.43 -34.17 -37.58
C ARG A 365 20.46 -34.36 -39.09
N ARG A 366 21.44 -33.73 -39.76
CA ARG A 366 21.83 -34.16 -41.11
C ARG A 366 22.28 -35.61 -40.96
N ASN A 367 21.36 -36.55 -41.16
CA ASN A 367 21.73 -37.90 -41.48
C ASN A 367 22.24 -37.86 -42.93
N HIS A 368 23.54 -37.59 -43.06
CA HIS A 368 24.31 -37.97 -44.24
C HIS A 368 24.98 -39.31 -43.96
#